data_AF-G5DYR3-F1
#
_entry.id   AF-G5DYR3-F1
#
_cell.length_a   1.000
_cell.length_b   1.000
_cell.length_c   1.000
_cell.angle_alpha   90.00
_cell.angle_beta   90.00
_cell.angle_gamma   90.00
#
_symmetry.space_group_name_H-M   'P 1'
#
loop_
_entity.id
_entity.type
_entity.pdbx_description
1 polymer ?
#
loop_
_entity_poly.entity_id
_entity_poly.type
_entity_poly.pdbx_seq_one_letter_code
_entity_poly.pdbx_strand_id
1 'polypeptide(L)'
;YKPVAIPTYPKLGEKITKDTPKKDDIFISKPVREHLKKYDQLLKGFRISEALDAVLEIRCRRPEITVAIMNELKRRGTLKNALAGRNEQQLSTLLSFLLKHLVEPRFAPILVNVADQIIDIYS
;
A
#
# COMPACT_ATOMS: atom_id res chain seq x y z
N TYR A 1 -9.18 -16.67 10.47
CA TYR A 1 -8.80 -17.89 9.74
C TYR A 1 -7.28 -17.97 9.68
N LYS A 2 -6.65 -19.02 10.25
CA LYS A 2 -5.24 -19.32 10.00
C LYS A 2 -5.17 -20.38 8.89
N PRO A 3 -4.30 -20.26 7.87
CA PRO A 3 -4.21 -21.26 6.83
C PRO A 3 -3.62 -22.56 7.40
N VAL A 4 -4.33 -23.67 7.23
CA VAL A 4 -3.84 -25.01 7.56
C VAL A 4 -3.02 -25.49 6.37
N ALA A 5 -1.73 -25.75 6.57
CA ALA A 5 -0.89 -26.35 5.54
C ALA A 5 -1.31 -27.82 5.34
N ILE A 6 -1.55 -28.23 4.11
CA ILE A 6 -1.87 -29.62 3.77
C ILE A 6 -0.54 -30.39 3.71
N PRO A 7 -0.32 -31.43 4.54
CA PRO A 7 0.90 -32.22 4.46
C PRO A 7 0.91 -32.99 3.13
N THR A 8 1.88 -32.70 2.27
CA THR A 8 2.10 -33.48 1.04
C THR A 8 3.07 -34.62 1.34
N TYR A 9 2.59 -35.86 1.17
CA TYR A 9 3.41 -37.06 1.32
C TYR A 9 4.24 -37.33 0.06
N PRO A 10 5.47 -37.87 0.20
CA PRO A 10 6.29 -38.26 -0.93
C PRO A 10 5.59 -39.36 -1.74
N LYS A 11 5.69 -39.28 -3.06
CA LYS A 11 5.08 -40.28 -3.95
C LYS A 11 5.92 -41.54 -3.98
N LEU A 12 5.26 -42.70 -4.05
CA LEU A 12 5.89 -44.02 -3.99
C LEU A 12 6.96 -44.16 -5.08
N GLY A 13 8.23 -44.21 -4.67
CA GLY A 13 9.40 -44.32 -5.57
C GLY A 13 10.51 -43.29 -5.30
N GLU A 14 10.23 -42.23 -4.54
CA GLU A 14 11.27 -41.27 -4.13
C GLU A 14 12.16 -41.83 -3.01
N LYS A 15 13.48 -41.77 -3.20
CA LYS A 15 14.46 -42.20 -2.21
C LYS A 15 14.42 -41.25 -1.01
N ILE A 16 13.90 -41.72 0.12
CA ILE A 16 13.98 -41.04 1.42
C ILE A 16 15.45 -40.86 1.85
N THR A 17 15.96 -39.64 1.76
CA THR A 17 17.24 -39.24 2.38
C THR A 17 17.02 -38.97 3.88
N LYS A 18 18.09 -39.00 4.68
CA LYS A 18 18.06 -38.92 6.16
C LYS A 18 17.43 -37.63 6.73
N ASP A 19 17.10 -36.66 5.87
CA ASP A 19 16.42 -35.41 6.20
C ASP A 19 14.92 -35.44 5.87
N THR A 20 14.28 -36.61 5.95
CA THR A 20 12.83 -36.73 5.80
C THR A 20 12.16 -36.38 7.14
N PRO A 21 11.33 -35.32 7.23
CA PRO A 21 10.66 -34.95 8.48
C PRO A 21 9.77 -36.09 8.96
N LYS A 22 9.92 -36.50 10.23
CA LYS A 22 9.06 -37.52 10.84
C LYS A 22 7.72 -36.89 11.23
N LYS A 23 6.70 -37.74 11.38
CA LYS A 23 5.28 -37.38 11.60
C LYS A 23 5.03 -36.43 12.79
N ASP A 24 5.97 -36.31 13.71
CA ASP A 24 5.87 -35.50 14.92
C ASP A 24 6.74 -34.23 14.92
N ASP A 25 7.39 -33.89 13.79
CA ASP A 25 8.14 -32.63 13.69
C ASP A 25 7.19 -31.44 13.47
N ILE A 26 7.13 -30.55 14.46
CA ILE A 26 6.40 -29.28 14.36
C ILE A 26 7.24 -28.35 13.48
N PHE A 27 6.88 -28.24 12.20
CA PHE A 27 7.46 -27.24 11.30
C PHE A 27 6.99 -25.83 11.71
N ILE A 28 7.79 -25.12 12.50
CA ILE A 28 7.58 -23.69 12.72
C ILE A 28 8.07 -22.97 11.45
N SER A 29 7.15 -22.69 10.52
CA SER A 29 7.44 -21.79 9.41
C SER A 29 7.90 -20.45 9.98
N LYS A 30 9.15 -20.05 9.71
CA LYS A 30 9.62 -18.69 10.00
C LYS A 30 8.57 -17.72 9.42
N PRO A 31 8.10 -16.69 10.16
CA PRO A 31 7.13 -15.76 9.61
C PRO A 31 7.73 -15.18 8.34
N VAL A 32 7.05 -15.40 7.21
CA VAL A 32 7.40 -14.79 5.94
C VAL A 32 7.45 -13.29 6.22
N ARG A 33 8.63 -12.68 6.11
CA ARG A 33 8.74 -11.23 6.18
C ARG A 33 7.96 -10.72 4.97
N GLU A 34 6.72 -10.30 5.17
CA GLU A 34 5.99 -9.56 4.15
C GLU A 34 6.86 -8.36 3.79
N HIS A 35 7.40 -8.37 2.58
CA HIS A 35 8.15 -7.25 2.07
C HIS A 35 7.19 -6.06 2.06
N LEU A 36 7.42 -5.11 2.96
CA LEU A 36 6.68 -3.86 3.01
C LEU A 36 6.74 -3.25 1.61
N LYS A 37 5.56 -2.95 1.05
CA LYS A 37 5.49 -2.30 -0.26
C LYS A 37 6.26 -0.98 -0.17
N LYS A 38 6.85 -0.53 -1.29
CA LYS A 38 7.72 0.65 -1.33
C LYS A 38 7.13 1.86 -0.59
N TYR A 39 5.82 2.09 -0.71
CA TYR A 39 5.11 3.15 -0.01
C TYR A 39 5.02 2.95 1.51
N ASP A 40 4.86 1.72 2.03
CA ASP A 40 4.82 1.45 3.47
C ASP A 40 6.17 1.73 4.14
N GLN A 41 7.26 1.49 3.41
CA GLN A 41 8.60 1.83 3.88
C GLN A 41 8.80 3.36 3.94
N LEU A 42 8.28 4.09 2.94
CA LEU A 42 8.32 5.56 2.91
C LEU A 42 7.46 6.19 4.02
N LEU A 43 6.28 5.62 4.29
CA LEU A 43 5.42 6.03 5.41
C LEU A 43 6.09 5.81 6.77
N LYS A 44 6.83 4.70 6.94
CA LYS A 44 7.64 4.46 8.15
C LYS A 44 8.82 5.42 8.29
N GLY A 45 9.40 5.82 7.17
CA GLY A 45 10.51 6.77 7.11
C GLY A 45 10.10 8.24 7.16
N PHE A 46 8.84 8.57 7.47
CA PHE A 46 8.31 9.95 7.44
C PHE A 46 8.47 10.66 6.08
N ARG A 47 8.67 9.91 4.99
CA ARG A 47 8.79 10.42 3.61
C ARG A 47 7.44 10.38 2.93
N ILE A 48 6.58 11.30 3.36
CA ILE A 48 5.14 11.24 3.09
C ILE A 48 4.81 11.66 1.66
N SER A 49 5.45 12.72 1.15
CA SER A 49 5.25 13.19 -0.23
C SER A 49 5.70 12.13 -1.24
N GLU A 50 6.87 11.52 -1.01
CA GLU A 50 7.39 10.40 -1.83
C GLU A 50 6.48 9.17 -1.78
N ALA A 51 5.87 8.88 -0.62
CA ALA A 51 4.94 7.76 -0.49
C ALA A 51 3.68 7.98 -1.34
N LEU A 52 3.13 9.21 -1.33
CA LEU A 52 1.97 9.58 -2.15
C LEU A 52 2.29 9.50 -3.64
N ASP A 53 3.46 9.99 -4.06
CA ASP A 53 3.89 9.95 -5.46
C ASP A 53 4.12 8.52 -5.93
N ALA A 54 4.77 7.67 -5.13
CA ALA A 54 4.95 6.27 -5.46
C ALA A 54 3.61 5.55 -5.68
N VAL A 55 2.55 5.93 -4.97
CA VAL A 55 1.23 5.29 -5.13
C VAL A 55 0.45 5.86 -6.32
N LEU A 56 0.61 7.15 -6.61
CA LEU A 56 0.07 7.79 -7.82
C LEU A 56 0.72 7.21 -9.09
N GLU A 57 2.04 7.02 -9.09
CA GLU A 57 2.78 6.40 -10.20
C GLU A 57 2.40 4.94 -10.41
N ILE A 58 2.33 4.16 -9.31
CA ILE A 58 2.30 2.72 -9.43
C ILE A 58 1.01 2.29 -10.13
N ARG A 59 -0.20 2.75 -9.75
CA ARG A 59 -1.43 2.32 -10.45
C ARG A 59 -2.64 3.23 -10.21
N CYS A 60 -2.99 4.06 -11.21
CA CYS A 60 -4.37 4.51 -11.49
C CYS A 60 -5.40 3.36 -11.66
N ARG A 61 -5.00 2.08 -11.50
CA ARG A 61 -5.86 0.88 -11.53
C ARG A 61 -6.44 0.49 -10.18
N ARG A 62 -5.91 1.00 -9.05
CA ARG A 62 -6.43 0.68 -7.70
C ARG A 62 -6.56 1.95 -6.85
N PRO A 63 -7.57 2.80 -7.14
CA PRO A 63 -7.77 4.06 -6.41
C PRO A 63 -7.97 3.85 -4.90
N GLU A 64 -8.42 2.66 -4.47
CA GLU A 64 -8.62 2.33 -3.06
C GLU A 64 -7.35 2.49 -2.24
N ILE A 65 -6.19 2.16 -2.79
CA ILE A 65 -4.91 2.23 -2.07
C ILE A 65 -4.46 3.69 -1.93
N THR A 66 -4.56 4.47 -3.01
CA THR A 66 -4.23 5.91 -3.00
C THR A 66 -5.12 6.65 -2.00
N VAL A 67 -6.41 6.38 -2.04
CA VAL A 67 -7.40 6.97 -1.13
C VAL A 67 -7.13 6.57 0.31
N ALA A 68 -6.79 5.30 0.57
CA ALA A 68 -6.44 4.85 1.91
C ALA A 68 -5.21 5.57 2.47
N ILE A 69 -4.20 5.81 1.63
CA ILE A 69 -3.02 6.59 2.05
C ILE A 69 -3.41 8.03 2.32
N MET A 70 -4.14 8.70 1.42
CA MET A 70 -4.62 10.08 1.64
C MET A 70 -5.41 10.19 2.96
N ASN A 71 -6.26 9.20 3.26
CA ASN A 71 -7.01 9.15 4.51
C ASN A 71 -6.11 8.95 5.73
N GLU A 72 -5.09 8.10 5.62
CA GLU A 72 -4.09 7.93 6.68
C GLU A 72 -3.27 9.20 6.91
N LEU A 73 -2.94 9.97 5.86
CA LEU A 73 -2.25 11.25 5.98
C LEU A 73 -3.12 12.30 6.66
N LYS A 74 -4.41 12.35 6.30
CA LYS A 74 -5.40 13.19 6.96
C LYS A 74 -5.49 12.84 8.46
N ARG A 75 -5.58 11.55 8.79
CA ARG A 75 -5.64 11.06 10.17
C ARG A 75 -4.38 11.42 10.98
N ARG A 76 -3.21 11.46 10.34
CA ARG A 76 -1.93 11.86 10.96
C ARG A 76 -1.72 13.37 11.04
N GLY A 77 -2.59 14.18 10.42
CA GLY A 77 -2.41 15.63 10.32
C GLY A 77 -1.24 16.04 9.41
N THR A 78 -0.76 15.14 8.56
CA THR A 78 0.40 15.37 7.67
C THR A 78 0.03 15.58 6.22
N LEU A 79 -1.27 15.64 5.90
CA LEU A 79 -1.77 15.80 4.54
C LEU A 79 -1.25 17.08 3.88
N LYS A 80 -1.31 18.24 4.56
CA LYS A 80 -0.84 19.52 4.03
C LYS A 80 0.64 19.47 3.66
N ASN A 81 1.47 18.86 4.50
CA ASN A 81 2.91 18.67 4.26
C ASN A 81 3.19 17.75 3.06
N ALA A 82 2.33 16.76 2.82
CA ALA A 82 2.45 15.83 1.68
C ALA A 82 2.08 16.48 0.33
N LEU A 83 1.26 17.54 0.39
CA LEU A 83 0.74 18.28 -0.76
C LEU A 83 1.58 19.52 -1.09
N ALA A 84 2.26 20.09 -0.10
CA ALA A 84 3.12 21.26 -0.25
C ALA A 84 4.41 20.96 -1.03
N GLY A 85 4.93 21.96 -1.74
CA GLY A 85 6.23 21.89 -2.42
C GLY A 85 6.27 20.93 -3.61
N ARG A 86 5.11 20.59 -4.20
CA ARG A 86 5.02 19.74 -5.39
C ARG A 86 5.33 20.58 -6.64
N ASN A 87 6.03 19.96 -7.59
CA ASN A 87 6.24 20.55 -8.91
C ASN A 87 4.99 20.41 -9.80
N GLU A 88 4.98 21.13 -10.93
CA GLU A 88 3.85 21.17 -11.87
C GLU A 88 3.42 19.77 -12.36
N GLN A 89 4.38 18.89 -12.64
CA GLN A 89 4.10 17.53 -13.14
C GLN A 89 3.44 16.64 -12.06
N GLN A 90 3.94 16.71 -10.83
CA GLN A 90 3.36 16.02 -9.67
C GLN A 90 1.95 16.53 -9.36
N LEU A 91 1.76 17.84 -9.44
CA LEU A 91 0.47 18.47 -9.19
C LEU A 91 -0.55 18.10 -10.28
N SER A 92 -0.15 18.14 -11.55
CA SER A 92 -0.99 17.73 -12.69
C SER A 92 -1.44 16.26 -12.56
N THR A 93 -0.54 15.36 -12.15
CA THR A 93 -0.86 13.94 -11.92
C THR A 93 -1.87 13.78 -10.79
N LEU A 94 -1.68 14.51 -9.68
CA LEU A 94 -2.59 14.47 -8.54
C LEU A 94 -3.97 15.04 -8.88
N LEU A 95 -4.04 16.17 -9.58
CA LEU A 95 -5.29 16.79 -10.03
C LEU A 95 -6.03 15.88 -11.01
N SER A 96 -5.33 15.25 -11.95
CA SER A 96 -5.90 14.27 -12.87
C SER A 96 -6.50 13.08 -12.13
N PHE A 97 -5.82 12.58 -11.10
CA PHE A 97 -6.33 11.53 -10.22
C PHE A 97 -7.60 11.98 -9.49
N LEU A 98 -7.60 13.18 -8.91
CA LEU A 98 -8.76 13.74 -8.21
C LEU A 98 -9.95 13.83 -9.17
N LEU A 99 -9.82 14.50 -10.30
CA LEU A 99 -10.90 14.69 -11.28
C LEU A 99 -11.50 13.35 -11.74
N LYS A 100 -10.66 12.33 -11.93
CA LYS A 100 -11.11 11.00 -12.35
C LYS A 100 -11.93 10.28 -11.28
N HIS A 101 -11.60 10.44 -10.01
CA HIS A 101 -12.17 9.65 -8.91
C HIS A 101 -13.14 10.43 -8.00
N LEU A 102 -13.28 11.75 -8.18
CA LEU A 102 -14.21 12.59 -7.41
C LEU A 102 -15.67 12.23 -7.67
N VAL A 103 -15.96 11.71 -8.88
CA VAL A 103 -17.30 11.24 -9.28
C VAL A 103 -17.74 10.01 -8.48
N GLU A 104 -16.80 9.24 -7.91
CA GLU A 104 -17.11 8.07 -7.10
C GLU A 104 -17.52 8.47 -5.66
N PRO A 105 -18.79 8.29 -5.25
CA PRO A 105 -19.27 8.81 -3.95
C PRO A 105 -18.51 8.24 -2.74
N ARG A 106 -18.01 7.01 -2.87
CA ARG A 106 -17.19 6.34 -1.84
C ARG A 106 -15.87 7.05 -1.54
N PHE A 107 -15.31 7.78 -2.51
CA PHE A 107 -14.03 8.48 -2.36
C PHE A 107 -14.21 10.00 -2.22
N ALA A 108 -15.37 10.53 -2.62
CA ALA A 108 -15.63 11.97 -2.61
C ALA A 108 -15.28 12.69 -1.28
N PRO A 109 -15.65 12.20 -0.08
CA PRO A 109 -15.40 12.93 1.17
C PRO A 109 -13.92 13.21 1.45
N ILE A 110 -13.04 12.27 1.09
CA ILE A 110 -11.60 12.42 1.28
C ILE A 110 -10.96 13.19 0.11
N LEU A 111 -11.38 12.93 -1.13
CA LEU A 111 -10.85 13.63 -2.30
C LEU A 111 -11.22 15.11 -2.33
N VAL A 112 -12.44 15.47 -1.89
CA VAL A 112 -12.85 16.88 -1.72
C VAL A 112 -11.99 17.58 -0.67
N ASN A 113 -11.71 16.92 0.45
CA ASN A 113 -10.83 17.48 1.48
C ASN A 113 -9.39 17.66 0.97
N VAL A 114 -8.88 16.73 0.16
CA VAL A 114 -7.57 16.87 -0.49
C VAL A 114 -7.58 18.04 -1.48
N ALA A 115 -8.65 18.19 -2.29
CA ALA A 115 -8.78 19.28 -3.24
C ALA A 115 -8.82 20.65 -2.54
N ASP A 116 -9.58 20.77 -1.45
CA ASP A 116 -9.65 21.98 -0.63
C ASP A 116 -8.28 22.38 -0.07
N GLN A 117 -7.51 21.40 0.42
CA GLN A 117 -6.13 21.64 0.89
C GLN A 117 -5.17 22.03 -0.25
N ILE A 118 -5.34 21.50 -1.46
CA ILE A 118 -4.54 21.92 -2.61
C ILE A 118 -4.85 23.38 -2.96
N ILE A 119 -6.12 23.77 -2.99
CA ILE A 119 -6.53 25.16 -3.26
C ILE A 119 -5.94 26.08 -2.19
N ASP A 120 -6.03 25.73 -0.91
CA ASP A 120 -5.45 26.51 0.20
C ASP A 120 -3.92 26.67 0.12
N ILE A 121 -3.18 25.73 -0.48
CA ILE A 121 -1.72 25.80 -0.61
C ILE A 121 -1.27 26.63 -1.83
N TYR A 122 -2.02 26.55 -2.94
CA TYR A 122 -1.58 27.07 -4.25
C TYR A 122 -2.44 28.24 -4.77
N SER A 123 -3.38 28.75 -3.97
CA SER A 123 -4.11 30.00 -4.25
C SER A 123 -3.36 31.22 -3.71
#